data_AF-A0A386H1Z3-F1
#
_entry.id   AF-A0A386H1Z3-F1
#
_cell.length_a   1.000
_cell.length_b   1.000
_cell.length_c   1.000
_cell.angle_alpha   90.00
_cell.angle_beta   90.00
_cell.angle_gamma   90.00
#
_symmetry.space_group_name_H-M   'P 1'
#
loop_
_entity.id
_entity.type
_entity.pdbx_description
1 polymer ?
#
loop_
_entity_poly.entity_id
_entity_poly.type
_entity_poly.pdbx_seq_one_letter_code
_entity_poly.pdbx_strand_id
1 'polypeptide(L)' 'MNEIKEILRQIEDLKENLNNLINQKSILLDPKIIAASQMLDSILNEYDGIIKKQQGD' A
#
# COMPACT_ATOMS: atom_id res chain seq x y z
N MET A 1 9.07 -9.70 -13.41
CA MET A 1 7.80 -10.41 -13.09
C MET A 1 7.67 -10.83 -11.62
N ASN A 2 8.75 -11.24 -10.94
CA ASN A 2 8.68 -11.63 -9.52
C ASN A 2 8.54 -10.43 -8.57
N GLU A 3 9.26 -9.32 -8.82
CA GLU A 3 9.16 -8.09 -8.01
C GLU A 3 7.77 -7.47 -8.02
N ILE A 4 7.10 -7.42 -9.18
CA ILE A 4 5.73 -6.92 -9.29
C ILE A 4 4.77 -7.77 -8.46
N LYS A 5 4.91 -9.09 -8.47
CA LYS A 5 4.09 -9.99 -7.65
C LYS A 5 4.33 -9.80 -6.16
N GLU A 6 5.57 -9.53 -5.77
CA GLU A 6 5.92 -9.28 -4.37
C GLU A 6 5.35 -7.94 -3.88
N ILE A 7 5.41 -6.89 -4.70
CA ILE A 7 4.82 -5.59 -4.40
C ILE A 7 3.29 -5.68 -4.34
N LEU A 8 2.66 -6.39 -5.28
CA LEU A 8 1.21 -6.62 -5.24
C LEU A 8 0.79 -7.34 -3.96
N ARG A 9 1.57 -8.33 -3.51
CA ARG A 9 1.32 -9.05 -2.26
C ARG A 9 1.45 -8.14 -1.04
N GLN A 10 2.45 -7.26 -1.02
CA GLN A 10 2.61 -6.27 0.06
C GLN A 10 1.46 -5.24 0.07
N ILE A 11 0.98 -4.82 -1.10
CA ILE A 11 -0.19 -3.93 -1.22
C ILE A 11 -1.45 -4.61 -0.65
N GLU A 12 -1.68 -5.89 -0.96
CA GLU A 12 -2.82 -6.63 -0.42
C GLU A 12 -2.75 -6.79 1.09
N ASP A 13 -1.58 -7.14 1.63
CA ASP A 13 -1.37 -7.30 3.08
C ASP A 13 -1.60 -5.98 3.83
N LEU A 14 -1.07 -4.87 3.31
CA LEU A 14 -1.28 -3.54 3.88
C LEU A 14 -2.74 -3.08 3.79
N LYS A 15 -3.44 -3.39 2.69
CA LYS A 15 -4.87 -3.09 2.56
C LYS A 15 -5.70 -3.86 3.57
N GLU A 16 -5.39 -5.13 3.80
CA GLU A 16 -6.09 -5.95 4.80
C GLU A 16 -5.83 -5.42 6.22
N ASN A 17 -4.58 -5.07 6.51
CA ASN A 17 -4.20 -4.50 7.80
C ASN A 17 -4.86 -3.13 8.04
N LEU A 18 -4.91 -2.27 7.00
CA LEU A 18 -5.63 -1.00 7.06
C LEU A 18 -7.11 -1.21 7.34
N ASN A 19 -7.78 -2.10 6.60
CA ASN A 19 -9.19 -2.41 6.81
C ASN A 19 -9.46 -2.97 8.19
N ASN A 20 -8.57 -3.82 8.73
CA ASN A 20 -8.68 -4.32 10.09
C ASN A 20 -8.52 -3.20 11.13
N LEU A 21 -7.59 -2.28 10.93
CA LEU A 21 -7.41 -1.12 11.81
C LEU A 21 -8.62 -0.18 11.76
N ILE A 22 -9.19 0.06 10.58
CA ILE A 22 -10.41 0.87 10.38
C ILE A 22 -11.63 0.20 11.03
N ASN A 23 -11.78 -1.11 10.88
CA ASN A 23 -12.89 -1.86 11.50
C ASN A 23 -12.74 -1.96 13.03
N GLN A 24 -11.50 -2.04 13.56
CA GLN A 24 -11.25 -2.06 15.01
C GLN A 24 -11.33 -0.67 15.65
N LYS A 25 -11.01 0.39 14.91
CA LYS A 25 -11.08 1.76 15.38
C LYS A 25 -11.90 2.60 14.41
N SER A 26 -13.13 2.92 14.81
CA SER A 26 -14.06 3.80 14.07
C SER A 26 -13.53 5.22 13.82
N ILE A 27 -12.29 5.54 14.24
CA ILE A 27 -11.65 6.85 14.11
C ILE A 27 -10.51 6.71 13.10
N LEU A 28 -10.80 7.10 11.85
CA LEU A 28 -9.86 7.13 10.72
C LEU A 28 -8.65 8.06 10.95
N LEU A 29 -8.74 8.95 11.94
CA LEU A 29 -7.67 9.87 12.35
C LEU A 29 -6.68 9.24 13.34
N ASP A 30 -6.81 7.93 13.64
CA ASP A 30 -5.84 7.26 14.49
C ASP A 30 -4.45 7.31 13.83
N PRO A 31 -3.40 7.72 14.56
CA PRO A 31 -2.06 7.85 14.00
C PRO A 31 -1.53 6.53 13.41
N LYS A 32 -2.01 5.36 13.86
CA LYS A 32 -1.66 4.07 13.26
C LYS A 32 -2.33 3.86 11.90
N ILE A 33 -3.57 4.32 11.72
CA ILE A 33 -4.27 4.27 10.44
C ILE A 33 -3.59 5.22 9.46
N ILE A 34 -3.24 6.45 9.90
CA ILE A 34 -2.51 7.41 9.07
C ILE A 34 -1.15 6.85 8.63
N ALA A 35 -0.39 6.25 9.55
CA ALA A 35 0.90 5.65 9.24
C ALA A 35 0.77 4.48 8.23
N ALA A 36 -0.23 3.61 8.42
CA ALA A 36 -0.49 2.51 7.51
C ALA A 36 -0.95 3.00 6.11
N SER A 37 -1.74 4.07 6.04
CA SER A 37 -2.10 4.71 4.76
C SER A 37 -0.88 5.30 4.05
N GLN A 38 0.02 5.97 4.77
CA GLN A 38 1.25 6.54 4.20
C GLN A 38 2.21 5.45 3.69
N MET A 39 2.29 4.31 4.37
CA MET A 39 3.04 3.14 3.89
C MET A 39 2.44 2.57 2.61
N LEU A 40 1.11 2.45 2.55
CA LEU A 40 0.41 1.99 1.35
C LEU A 40 0.67 2.93 0.16
N ASP A 41 0.56 4.25 0.37
CA ASP A 41 0.90 5.27 -0.64
C ASP A 41 2.34 5.13 -1.16
N SER A 42 3.29 4.87 -0.27
CA SER A 42 4.71 4.72 -0.64
C SER A 42 4.93 3.51 -1.55
N ILE A 43 4.29 2.38 -1.23
CA ILE A 43 4.42 1.14 -2.02
C ILE A 43 3.67 1.26 -3.35
N LEU A 44 2.54 1.96 -3.38
CA LEU A 44 1.82 2.27 -4.63
C LEU A 44 2.65 3.17 -5.55
N ASN A 45 3.37 4.15 -5.00
CA ASN A 45 4.29 4.99 -5.78
C ASN A 45 5.47 4.18 -6.33
N GLU A 46 6.00 3.24 -5.56
CA GLU A 46 7.06 2.34 -6.03
C GLU A 46 6.58 1.43 -7.15
N TYR A 47 5.36 0.88 -7.01
CA TYR A 47 4.69 0.13 -8.07
C TYR A 47 4.50 0.96 -9.34
N ASP A 48 3.96 2.18 -9.22
CA ASP A 48 3.77 3.11 -10.34
C ASP A 48 5.09 3.44 -11.03
N GLY A 49 6.15 3.68 -10.26
CA GLY A 49 7.51 3.89 -10.78
C GLY A 49 8.02 2.70 -11.59
N ILE A 50 7.82 1.48 -11.09
CA ILE A 50 8.22 0.23 -11.77
C ILE A 50 7.42 0.01 -13.05
N ILE A 51 6.12 0.33 -13.05
CA ILE A 51 5.27 0.24 -14.23
C ILE A 51 5.67 1.29 -15.28
N LYS A 52 5.89 2.56 -14.88
CA LYS A 52 6.36 3.62 -15.78
C LYS A 52 7.72 3.29 -16.39
N LYS A 53 8.64 2.75 -15.59
CA LYS A 53 9.97 2.33 -16.07
C LYS A 53 9.92 1.15 -17.05
N GLN A 54 8.85 0.33 -16.99
CA GLN A 54 8.58 -0.74 -17.96
C GLN A 54 7.79 -0.28 -19.19
N GLN A 55 7.03 0.81 -19.10
CA GLN A 55 6.28 1.36 -20.24
C GLN A 55 7.09 2.31 -21.12
N GLY A 56 8.30 2.71 -20.70
CA GLY A 56 9.17 3.59 -21.47
C GLY A 56 8.75 5.06 -21.35
N ASP A 57 9.74 5.94 -21.48
CA ASP A 57 9.59 7.38 -21.70
C ASP A 57 8.81 7.66 -23.01
#